data_AF-A0A317JVI2-F1
#
_entry.id   AF-A0A317JVI2-F1
#
_cell.length_a   1.000
_cell.length_b   1.000
_cell.length_c   1.000
_cell.angle_alpha   90.00
_cell.angle_beta   90.00
_cell.angle_gamma   90.00
#
_symmetry.space_group_name_H-M   'P 1'
#
loop_
_entity.id
_entity.type
_entity.pdbx_description
1 polymer ?
#
loop_
_entity_poly.entity_id
_entity_poly.type
_entity_poly.pdbx_seq_one_letter_code
_entity_poly.pdbx_strand_id
1 'polypeptide(L)'
;MPQQQSPLAFFDNANSQPDFTVGLRGYNTGQVDDFLGRLTAALTQSEQARAEAEQRMNDAQRRLRQAEQRQSSLEQKLADTNKQLEENSRPTLSGLGTRVEQILRLAEEQANDHRNEAKRESEGILSAARLEAREITDKARAEAAAMKATAEREAGSVRTAAEREAAEVRVQARREADTLRADAERETKQLRTVTAHEVAELKSTVEREVATLRATAEREITQQRAKAAREAEEKRAEATKLLTDARDKRDKDLQALELQLAERREKAEREESERHAAQVAQTQKLVSEAEQRARAAQERAKEIEQRAETRRVESERTASETVEKAKALAEKTLGEAKAEAQRLLSEARTEAELTTQAARREVEDLTRQKDAVTSQLGQMLSGLAGIVPGVPAAKPEPAKAESAEGRVTAESTS
;
A
#
# COMPACT_ATOMS: atom_id res chain seq x y z
N MET A 1 -107.19 20.00 -34.69
CA MET A 1 -106.14 20.34 -33.70
C MET A 1 -105.22 19.14 -33.53
N PRO A 2 -104.03 19.18 -34.14
CA PRO A 2 -102.83 18.74 -33.45
C PRO A 2 -101.86 19.92 -33.39
N GLN A 3 -101.50 20.32 -32.16
CA GLN A 3 -100.47 21.34 -31.93
C GLN A 3 -99.13 20.75 -32.38
N GLN A 4 -98.66 21.19 -33.54
CA GLN A 4 -97.25 21.06 -33.91
C GLN A 4 -96.46 21.93 -32.95
N GLN A 5 -95.74 21.27 -32.04
CA GLN A 5 -94.78 21.93 -31.16
C GLN A 5 -93.69 22.57 -32.03
N SER A 6 -93.67 23.90 -32.05
CA SER A 6 -92.60 24.68 -32.68
C SER A 6 -91.24 24.29 -32.07
N PRO A 7 -90.21 23.94 -32.87
CA PRO A 7 -88.86 23.70 -32.37
C PRO A 7 -88.10 25.01 -32.06
N LEU A 8 -88.79 26.16 -32.05
CA LEU A 8 -88.20 27.50 -31.91
C LEU A 8 -87.85 27.88 -30.47
N ALA A 9 -88.19 27.08 -29.46
CA ALA A 9 -87.83 27.36 -28.07
C ALA A 9 -86.31 27.19 -27.77
N PHE A 10 -85.52 26.66 -28.71
CA PHE A 10 -84.08 26.54 -28.54
C PHE A 10 -83.31 27.86 -28.81
N PHE A 11 -83.86 28.72 -29.67
CA PHE A 11 -83.15 29.92 -30.16
C PHE A 11 -83.54 31.22 -29.43
N ASP A 12 -84.42 31.16 -28.42
CA ASP A 12 -84.89 32.35 -27.69
C ASP A 12 -83.87 32.89 -26.65
N ASN A 13 -82.73 32.21 -26.49
CA ASN A 13 -81.56 32.71 -25.76
C ASN A 13 -80.57 33.39 -26.72
N ALA A 14 -81.02 34.41 -27.46
CA ALA A 14 -80.22 35.11 -28.47
C ALA A 14 -79.09 36.02 -27.89
N ASN A 15 -78.74 35.87 -26.61
CA ASN A 15 -77.64 36.64 -26.00
C ASN A 15 -76.74 35.81 -25.06
N SER A 16 -76.83 34.48 -25.12
CA SER A 16 -75.95 33.58 -24.39
C SER A 16 -74.95 32.98 -25.37
N GLN A 17 -73.69 33.42 -25.34
CA GLN A 17 -72.63 32.74 -26.10
C GLN A 17 -72.62 31.25 -25.69
N PRO A 18 -72.68 30.30 -26.63
CA PRO A 18 -72.53 28.90 -26.31
C PRO A 18 -71.10 28.68 -25.79
N ASP A 19 -70.97 28.43 -24.49
CA ASP A 19 -69.67 28.23 -23.86
C ASP A 19 -69.18 26.81 -24.15
N PHE A 20 -68.12 26.69 -24.93
CA PHE A 20 -67.55 25.39 -25.32
C PHE A 20 -66.41 25.02 -24.36
N THR A 21 -66.36 23.76 -23.91
CA THR A 21 -65.26 23.28 -23.06
C THR A 21 -63.93 23.29 -23.83
N VAL A 22 -62.92 24.02 -23.35
CA VAL A 22 -61.61 24.15 -24.00
C VAL A 22 -60.66 23.01 -23.60
N GLY A 23 -60.19 22.24 -24.59
CA GLY A 23 -59.19 21.17 -24.41
C GLY A 23 -57.75 21.61 -24.73
N LEU A 24 -56.74 20.83 -24.31
CA LEU A 24 -55.30 21.14 -24.43
C LEU A 24 -54.81 21.34 -25.88
N ARG A 25 -55.57 20.84 -26.87
CA ARG A 25 -55.48 21.22 -28.29
C ARG A 25 -56.90 21.40 -28.82
N GLY A 26 -57.17 22.54 -29.43
CA GLY A 26 -58.47 22.89 -29.97
C GLY A 26 -58.36 24.00 -31.02
N TYR A 27 -59.51 24.37 -31.61
CA TYR A 27 -59.59 25.50 -32.54
C TYR A 27 -59.31 26.82 -31.81
N ASN A 28 -58.73 27.79 -32.53
CA ASN A 28 -58.49 29.12 -31.98
C ASN A 28 -59.83 29.83 -31.72
N THR A 29 -60.12 30.12 -30.46
CA THR A 29 -61.40 30.68 -30.02
C THR A 29 -61.73 31.99 -30.73
N GLY A 30 -60.75 32.90 -30.90
CA GLY A 30 -60.98 34.18 -31.59
C GLY A 30 -61.35 34.02 -33.08
N GLN A 31 -60.73 33.07 -33.78
CA GLN A 31 -61.10 32.79 -35.18
C GLN A 31 -62.48 32.13 -35.31
N VAL A 32 -62.87 31.33 -34.31
CA VAL A 32 -64.21 30.72 -34.24
C VAL A 32 -65.25 31.79 -33.95
N ASP A 33 -64.99 32.72 -33.03
CA ASP A 33 -65.88 33.83 -32.70
C ASP A 33 -66.10 34.75 -33.90
N ASP A 34 -65.04 35.10 -34.65
CA ASP A 34 -65.13 35.89 -35.89
C ASP A 34 -65.91 35.20 -37.00
N PHE A 35 -65.84 33.86 -37.06
CA PHE A 35 -66.58 33.07 -38.03
C PHE A 35 -68.05 32.94 -37.64
N LEU A 36 -68.34 32.72 -36.36
CA LEU A 36 -69.69 32.71 -35.80
C LEU A 36 -70.37 34.08 -35.96
N GLY A 37 -69.65 35.18 -35.72
CA GLY A 37 -70.15 36.54 -35.94
C GLY A 37 -70.58 36.79 -37.39
N ARG A 38 -69.76 36.32 -38.35
CA ARG A 38 -70.09 36.39 -39.79
C ARG A 38 -71.30 35.54 -40.15
N LEU A 39 -71.41 34.33 -39.60
CA LEU A 39 -72.56 33.45 -39.82
C LEU A 39 -73.86 34.05 -39.25
N THR A 40 -73.81 34.61 -38.05
CA THR A 40 -74.96 35.26 -37.42
C THR A 40 -75.41 36.48 -38.22
N ALA A 41 -74.47 37.30 -38.73
CA ALA A 41 -74.80 38.43 -39.59
C ALA A 41 -75.41 38.01 -40.93
N ALA A 42 -74.92 36.91 -41.54
CA ALA A 42 -75.50 36.36 -42.77
C ALA A 42 -76.91 35.79 -42.54
N LEU A 43 -77.14 35.16 -41.38
CA LEU A 43 -78.44 34.60 -41.00
C LEU A 43 -79.48 35.73 -40.81
N THR A 44 -79.14 36.77 -40.05
CA THR A 44 -80.06 37.90 -39.83
C THR A 44 -80.36 38.65 -41.12
N GLN A 45 -79.38 38.81 -42.01
CA GLN A 45 -79.59 39.40 -43.34
C GLN A 45 -80.55 38.54 -44.19
N SER A 46 -80.39 37.21 -44.15
CA SER A 46 -81.27 36.28 -44.86
C SER A 46 -82.70 36.32 -44.32
N GLU A 47 -82.88 36.39 -43.00
CA GLU A 47 -84.19 36.51 -42.36
C GLU A 47 -84.89 37.83 -42.73
N GLN A 48 -84.15 38.94 -42.77
CA GLN A 48 -84.68 40.23 -43.21
C GLN A 48 -85.11 40.20 -44.68
N ALA A 49 -84.28 39.64 -45.57
CA ALA A 49 -84.63 39.49 -46.98
C ALA A 49 -85.88 38.61 -47.16
N ARG A 50 -86.03 37.55 -46.34
CA ARG A 50 -87.24 36.70 -46.35
C ARG A 50 -88.48 37.47 -45.90
N ALA A 51 -88.38 38.27 -44.83
CA ALA A 51 -89.48 39.08 -44.34
C ALA A 51 -89.96 40.12 -45.39
N GLU A 52 -89.02 40.77 -46.09
CA GLU A 52 -89.35 41.70 -47.17
C GLU A 52 -90.02 41.00 -48.36
N ALA A 53 -89.55 39.81 -48.73
CA ALA A 53 -90.16 39.02 -49.80
C ALA A 53 -91.59 38.57 -49.44
N GLU A 54 -91.82 38.15 -48.19
CA GLU A 54 -93.14 37.80 -47.68
C GLU A 54 -94.10 39.00 -47.71
N GLN A 55 -93.65 40.19 -47.35
CA GLN A 55 -94.46 41.43 -47.45
C GLN A 55 -94.85 41.75 -48.89
N ARG A 56 -93.90 41.68 -49.83
CA ARG A 56 -94.18 41.91 -51.26
C ARG A 56 -95.21 40.92 -51.81
N MET A 57 -95.15 39.66 -51.38
CA MET A 57 -96.10 38.63 -51.80
C MET A 57 -97.51 38.89 -51.27
N ASN A 58 -97.63 39.31 -50.01
CA ASN A 58 -98.92 39.66 -49.42
C ASN A 58 -99.57 40.88 -50.11
N ASP A 59 -98.79 41.89 -50.48
CA ASP A 59 -99.29 43.05 -51.21
C ASP A 59 -99.74 42.70 -52.63
N ALA A 60 -99.00 41.84 -53.33
CA ALA A 60 -99.40 41.33 -54.64
C ALA A 60 -100.72 40.54 -54.57
N GLN A 61 -100.88 39.70 -53.55
CA GLN A 61 -102.14 38.96 -53.32
C GLN A 61 -103.33 39.89 -53.05
N ARG A 62 -103.14 40.98 -52.31
CA ARG A 62 -104.19 41.98 -52.07
C ARG A 62 -104.62 42.67 -53.35
N ARG A 63 -103.68 43.03 -54.22
CA ARG A 63 -103.96 43.65 -55.53
C ARG A 63 -104.73 42.71 -56.45
N LEU A 64 -104.39 41.42 -56.45
CA LEU A 64 -105.10 40.41 -57.24
C LEU A 64 -106.56 40.29 -56.82
N ARG A 65 -106.85 40.18 -55.51
CA ARG A 65 -108.22 40.12 -55.00
C ARG A 65 -109.05 41.35 -55.35
N GLN A 66 -108.44 42.54 -55.33
CA GLN A 66 -109.13 43.78 -55.73
C GLN A 66 -109.47 43.79 -57.23
N ALA A 67 -108.60 43.25 -58.09
CA ALA A 67 -108.87 43.13 -59.52
C ALA A 67 -110.01 42.14 -59.80
N GLU A 68 -110.02 40.98 -59.13
CA GLU A 68 -111.08 39.96 -59.24
C GLU A 68 -112.46 40.52 -58.83
N GLN A 69 -112.52 41.30 -57.75
CA GLN A 69 -113.78 41.95 -57.33
C GLN A 69 -114.31 42.94 -58.37
N ARG A 70 -113.42 43.71 -59.03
CA ARG A 70 -113.83 44.62 -60.11
C ARG A 70 -114.39 43.88 -61.30
N GLN A 71 -113.75 42.77 -61.69
CA GLN A 71 -114.22 41.94 -62.80
C GLN A 71 -115.62 41.38 -62.53
N SER A 72 -115.84 40.80 -61.35
CA SER A 72 -117.16 40.27 -60.97
C SER A 72 -118.25 41.35 -60.96
N SER A 73 -117.93 42.57 -60.53
CA SER A 73 -118.88 43.69 -60.53
C SER A 73 -119.27 44.15 -61.94
N LEU A 74 -118.37 44.03 -62.92
CA LEU A 74 -118.64 44.36 -64.32
C LEU A 74 -119.50 43.28 -64.98
N GLU A 75 -119.24 42.01 -64.67
CA GLU A 75 -120.03 40.88 -65.16
C GLU A 75 -121.49 40.96 -64.69
N GLN A 76 -121.74 41.35 -63.44
CA GLN A 76 -123.11 41.55 -62.92
C GLN A 76 -123.84 42.68 -63.66
N LYS A 77 -123.17 43.82 -63.91
CA LYS A 77 -123.76 44.94 -64.67
C LYS A 77 -124.13 44.55 -66.11
N LEU A 78 -123.31 43.71 -66.74
CA LEU A 78 -123.60 43.20 -68.08
C LEU A 78 -124.81 42.24 -68.07
N ALA A 79 -124.97 41.43 -67.03
CA ALA A 79 -126.13 40.55 -66.89
C ALA A 79 -127.44 41.33 -66.65
N ASP A 80 -127.41 42.37 -65.81
CA ASP A 80 -128.59 43.18 -65.51
C ASP A 80 -129.05 44.01 -66.72
N THR A 81 -128.11 44.57 -67.47
CA THR A 81 -128.42 45.31 -68.72
C THR A 81 -129.04 44.40 -69.79
N ASN A 82 -128.57 43.16 -69.92
CA ASN A 82 -129.17 42.19 -70.84
C ASN A 82 -130.62 41.81 -70.46
N LYS A 83 -130.93 41.68 -69.16
CA LYS A 83 -132.32 41.38 -68.72
C LYS A 83 -133.29 42.51 -69.05
N GLN A 84 -132.87 43.77 -68.92
CA GLN A 84 -133.71 44.93 -69.27
C GLN A 84 -134.07 44.99 -70.76
N LEU A 85 -133.20 44.45 -71.63
CA LEU A 85 -133.45 44.34 -73.07
C LEU A 85 -134.49 43.27 -73.41
N GLU A 86 -134.55 42.17 -72.65
CA GLU A 86 -135.53 41.09 -72.87
C GLU A 86 -136.95 41.48 -72.40
N GLU A 87 -137.08 42.25 -71.32
CA GLU A 87 -138.39 42.68 -70.77
C GLU A 87 -139.15 43.65 -71.69
N ASN A 88 -138.46 44.35 -72.59
CA ASN A 88 -139.05 45.38 -73.47
C ASN A 88 -139.68 44.85 -74.76
N SER A 89 -139.62 43.53 -75.03
CA SER A 89 -139.99 42.96 -76.33
C SER A 89 -141.29 42.15 -76.33
N ARG A 90 -142.43 42.74 -75.93
CA ARG A 90 -143.77 42.23 -76.33
C ARG A 90 -144.85 43.33 -76.39
N PRO A 91 -145.39 43.61 -77.59
CA PRO A 91 -146.84 43.73 -77.71
C PRO A 91 -147.43 42.94 -78.90
N THR A 92 -148.51 42.22 -78.63
CA THR A 92 -149.40 41.58 -79.61
C THR A 92 -150.41 42.58 -80.18
N LEU A 93 -150.60 42.62 -81.51
CA LEU A 93 -151.65 43.45 -82.16
C LEU A 93 -152.46 42.65 -83.20
N SER A 94 -153.69 42.31 -82.82
CA SER A 94 -154.70 41.55 -83.59
C SER A 94 -155.59 42.43 -84.49
N GLY A 95 -155.06 43.46 -85.13
CA GLY A 95 -155.96 44.38 -85.88
C GLY A 95 -155.35 45.48 -86.73
N LEU A 96 -154.12 45.31 -87.23
CA LEU A 96 -153.46 46.28 -88.11
C LEU A 96 -152.66 45.57 -89.23
N GLY A 97 -153.27 44.58 -89.89
CA GLY A 97 -152.61 43.59 -90.77
C GLY A 97 -151.90 44.08 -92.04
N THR A 98 -151.68 45.38 -92.24
CA THR A 98 -150.80 45.89 -93.33
C THR A 98 -149.95 47.06 -92.86
N ARG A 99 -150.50 47.99 -92.06
CA ARG A 99 -149.73 49.12 -91.49
C ARG A 99 -148.87 48.70 -90.29
N VAL A 100 -149.33 47.78 -89.45
CA VAL A 100 -148.48 47.17 -88.41
C VAL A 100 -147.54 46.14 -89.01
N GLU A 101 -147.89 45.46 -90.10
CA GLU A 101 -146.91 44.65 -90.82
C GLU A 101 -145.77 45.53 -91.38
N GLN A 102 -146.07 46.70 -91.95
CA GLN A 102 -145.03 47.65 -92.37
C GLN A 102 -144.23 48.23 -91.19
N ILE A 103 -144.88 48.62 -90.07
CA ILE A 103 -144.17 49.13 -88.89
C ILE A 103 -143.34 48.03 -88.21
N LEU A 104 -143.85 46.80 -88.11
CA LEU A 104 -143.11 45.66 -87.57
C LEU A 104 -141.98 45.24 -88.50
N ARG A 105 -142.18 45.27 -89.81
CA ARG A 105 -141.11 45.01 -90.77
C ARG A 105 -140.04 46.09 -90.69
N LEU A 106 -140.42 47.37 -90.61
CA LEU A 106 -139.48 48.48 -90.42
C LEU A 106 -138.78 48.39 -89.05
N ALA A 107 -139.49 48.02 -87.99
CA ALA A 107 -138.93 47.85 -86.65
C ALA A 107 -138.05 46.60 -86.54
N GLU A 108 -138.37 45.52 -87.25
CA GLU A 108 -137.56 44.30 -87.34
C GLU A 108 -136.31 44.56 -88.20
N GLU A 109 -136.43 45.31 -89.29
CA GLU A 109 -135.31 45.80 -90.09
C GLU A 109 -134.41 46.71 -89.24
N GLN A 110 -134.96 47.69 -88.53
CA GLN A 110 -134.23 48.56 -87.60
C GLN A 110 -133.60 47.79 -86.43
N ALA A 111 -134.29 46.81 -85.85
CA ALA A 111 -133.75 45.98 -84.78
C ALA A 111 -132.62 45.07 -85.28
N ASN A 112 -132.74 44.54 -86.49
CA ASN A 112 -131.69 43.78 -87.14
C ASN A 112 -130.50 44.68 -87.50
N ASP A 113 -130.73 45.91 -87.96
CA ASP A 113 -129.68 46.89 -88.22
C ASP A 113 -128.94 47.27 -86.95
N HIS A 114 -129.65 47.59 -85.86
CA HIS A 114 -129.03 47.86 -84.56
C HIS A 114 -128.30 46.66 -83.98
N ARG A 115 -128.82 45.44 -84.14
CA ARG A 115 -128.11 44.21 -83.74
C ARG A 115 -126.85 44.01 -84.56
N ASN A 116 -126.91 44.26 -85.87
CA ASN A 116 -125.76 44.16 -86.77
C ASN A 116 -124.72 45.23 -86.46
N GLU A 117 -125.14 46.45 -86.15
CA GLU A 117 -124.29 47.56 -85.71
C GLU A 117 -123.62 47.25 -84.37
N ALA A 118 -124.39 46.88 -83.34
CA ALA A 118 -123.85 46.49 -82.03
C ALA A 118 -122.90 45.29 -82.12
N LYS A 119 -123.17 44.33 -83.02
CA LYS A 119 -122.27 43.20 -83.28
C LYS A 119 -120.96 43.67 -83.92
N ARG A 120 -121.02 44.55 -84.93
CA ARG A 120 -119.82 45.14 -85.55
C ARG A 120 -119.01 45.96 -84.55
N GLU A 121 -119.66 46.75 -83.71
CA GLU A 121 -118.99 47.52 -82.64
C GLU A 121 -118.33 46.61 -81.62
N SER A 122 -119.02 45.56 -81.17
CA SER A 122 -118.47 44.57 -80.23
C SER A 122 -117.28 43.81 -80.82
N GLU A 123 -117.38 43.39 -82.09
CA GLU A 123 -116.28 42.78 -82.83
C GLU A 123 -115.09 43.75 -82.96
N GLY A 124 -115.37 45.04 -83.21
CA GLY A 124 -114.40 46.12 -83.22
C GLY A 124 -113.67 46.25 -81.88
N ILE A 125 -114.40 46.38 -80.77
CA ILE A 125 -113.84 46.49 -79.42
C ILE A 125 -113.02 45.25 -79.06
N LEU A 126 -113.53 44.04 -79.34
CA LEU A 126 -112.81 42.80 -79.08
C LEU A 126 -111.53 42.70 -79.90
N SER A 127 -111.55 43.14 -81.16
CA SER A 127 -110.35 43.17 -82.01
C SER A 127 -109.31 44.16 -81.49
N ALA A 128 -109.74 45.36 -81.05
CA ALA A 128 -108.88 46.38 -80.45
C ALA A 128 -108.28 45.90 -79.12
N ALA A 129 -109.11 45.35 -78.23
CA ALA A 129 -108.65 44.81 -76.95
C ALA A 129 -107.68 43.63 -77.12
N ARG A 130 -107.89 42.77 -78.13
CA ARG A 130 -106.95 41.68 -78.45
C ARG A 130 -105.63 42.21 -79.00
N LEU A 131 -105.66 43.26 -79.81
CA LEU A 131 -104.45 43.90 -80.33
C LEU A 131 -103.67 44.55 -79.19
N GLU A 132 -104.34 45.34 -78.34
CA GLU A 132 -103.73 45.99 -77.18
C GLU A 132 -103.14 44.96 -76.19
N ALA A 133 -103.87 43.88 -75.89
CA ALA A 133 -103.37 42.80 -75.05
C ALA A 133 -102.11 42.16 -75.64
N ARG A 134 -102.07 41.92 -76.97
CA ARG A 134 -100.87 41.41 -77.65
C ARG A 134 -99.71 42.39 -77.53
N GLU A 135 -99.92 43.67 -77.81
CA GLU A 135 -98.89 44.69 -77.68
C GLU A 135 -98.32 44.79 -76.26
N ILE A 136 -99.18 44.73 -75.23
CA ILE A 136 -98.74 44.70 -73.83
C ILE A 136 -97.90 43.46 -73.56
N THR A 137 -98.33 42.28 -74.00
CA THR A 137 -97.56 41.04 -73.78
C THR A 137 -96.23 41.02 -74.53
N ASP A 138 -96.17 41.58 -75.73
CA ASP A 138 -94.95 41.65 -76.53
C ASP A 138 -93.96 42.67 -75.94
N LYS A 139 -94.45 43.83 -75.47
CA LYS A 139 -93.64 44.80 -74.72
C LYS A 139 -93.07 44.19 -73.44
N ALA A 140 -93.92 43.55 -72.63
CA ALA A 140 -93.48 42.91 -71.38
C ALA A 140 -92.45 41.79 -71.63
N ARG A 141 -92.63 40.99 -72.70
CA ARG A 141 -91.65 39.98 -73.10
C ARG A 141 -90.33 40.59 -73.57
N ALA A 142 -90.38 41.67 -74.35
CA ALA A 142 -89.19 42.37 -74.82
C ALA A 142 -88.41 42.98 -73.65
N GLU A 143 -89.10 43.63 -72.71
CA GLU A 143 -88.49 44.19 -71.49
C GLU A 143 -87.88 43.09 -70.62
N ALA A 144 -88.59 41.99 -70.38
CA ALA A 144 -88.06 40.87 -69.61
C ALA A 144 -86.82 40.24 -70.27
N ALA A 145 -86.83 40.09 -71.60
CA ALA A 145 -85.68 39.60 -72.35
C ALA A 145 -84.48 40.56 -72.27
N ALA A 146 -84.73 41.87 -72.36
CA ALA A 146 -83.69 42.89 -72.20
C ALA A 146 -83.09 42.87 -70.78
N MET A 147 -83.93 42.83 -69.74
CA MET A 147 -83.48 42.72 -68.35
C MET A 147 -82.68 41.44 -68.09
N LYS A 148 -83.10 40.31 -68.67
CA LYS A 148 -82.36 39.06 -68.57
C LYS A 148 -80.99 39.17 -69.24
N ALA A 149 -80.92 39.75 -70.43
CA ALA A 149 -79.66 39.93 -71.15
C ALA A 149 -78.70 40.88 -70.42
N THR A 150 -79.19 41.95 -69.78
CA THR A 150 -78.35 42.83 -68.96
C THR A 150 -77.84 42.11 -67.72
N ALA A 151 -78.71 41.40 -67.00
CA ALA A 151 -78.33 40.63 -65.82
C ALA A 151 -77.30 39.53 -66.14
N GLU A 152 -77.44 38.84 -67.27
CA GLU A 152 -76.47 37.83 -67.70
C GLU A 152 -75.09 38.44 -68.04
N ARG A 153 -75.07 39.62 -68.66
CA ARG A 153 -73.82 40.35 -68.95
C ARG A 153 -73.14 40.84 -67.67
N GLU A 154 -73.90 41.41 -66.74
CA GLU A 154 -73.40 41.86 -65.44
C GLU A 154 -72.90 40.68 -64.60
N ALA A 155 -73.62 39.57 -64.56
CA ALA A 155 -73.15 38.35 -63.90
C ALA A 155 -71.89 37.78 -64.57
N GLY A 156 -71.75 37.91 -65.90
CA GLY A 156 -70.55 37.54 -66.63
C GLY A 156 -69.35 38.44 -66.30
N SER A 157 -69.55 39.76 -66.22
CA SER A 157 -68.50 40.71 -65.91
C SER A 157 -68.01 40.58 -64.46
N VAL A 158 -68.93 40.42 -63.49
CA VAL A 158 -68.61 40.18 -62.08
C VAL A 158 -67.83 38.88 -61.91
N ARG A 159 -68.26 37.78 -62.56
CA ARG A 159 -67.52 36.51 -62.53
C ARG A 159 -66.10 36.65 -63.09
N THR A 160 -65.95 37.30 -64.25
CA THR A 160 -64.64 37.52 -64.86
C THR A 160 -63.74 38.39 -63.97
N ALA A 161 -64.29 39.43 -63.34
CA ALA A 161 -63.55 40.29 -62.42
C ALA A 161 -63.09 39.51 -61.18
N ALA A 162 -63.99 38.75 -60.55
CA ALA A 162 -63.68 37.92 -59.39
C ALA A 162 -62.64 36.83 -59.70
N GLU A 163 -62.70 36.21 -60.88
CA GLU A 163 -61.72 35.22 -61.32
C GLU A 163 -60.33 35.83 -61.52
N ARG A 164 -60.25 37.05 -62.08
CA ARG A 164 -59.00 37.79 -62.24
C ARG A 164 -58.41 38.19 -60.89
N GLU A 165 -59.21 38.79 -60.01
CA GLU A 165 -58.78 39.17 -58.67
C GLU A 165 -58.29 37.95 -57.88
N ALA A 166 -59.03 36.84 -57.92
CA ALA A 166 -58.60 35.60 -57.27
C ALA A 166 -57.29 35.05 -57.87
N ALA A 167 -57.06 35.20 -59.18
CA ALA A 167 -55.80 34.80 -59.80
C ALA A 167 -54.64 35.70 -59.37
N GLU A 168 -54.85 37.02 -59.31
CA GLU A 168 -53.87 38.00 -58.86
C GLU A 168 -53.47 37.76 -57.40
N VAL A 169 -54.45 37.58 -56.50
CA VAL A 169 -54.21 37.25 -55.09
C VAL A 169 -53.43 35.94 -54.96
N ARG A 170 -53.75 34.90 -55.75
CA ARG A 170 -53.00 33.63 -55.74
C ARG A 170 -51.55 33.80 -56.20
N VAL A 171 -51.30 34.61 -57.24
CA VAL A 171 -49.95 34.87 -57.73
C VAL A 171 -49.15 35.67 -56.70
N GLN A 172 -49.77 36.68 -56.10
CA GLN A 172 -49.14 37.51 -55.07
C GLN A 172 -48.78 36.69 -53.83
N ALA A 173 -49.73 35.90 -53.30
CA ALA A 173 -49.50 35.04 -52.14
C ALA A 173 -48.39 34.01 -52.40
N ARG A 174 -48.28 33.47 -53.62
CA ARG A 174 -47.18 32.58 -54.00
C ARG A 174 -45.83 33.28 -54.00
N ARG A 175 -45.75 34.49 -54.58
CA ARG A 175 -44.50 35.28 -54.61
C ARG A 175 -44.04 35.67 -53.21
N GLU A 176 -44.97 36.07 -52.35
CA GLU A 176 -44.68 36.39 -50.94
C GLU A 176 -44.18 35.15 -50.19
N ALA A 177 -44.85 34.01 -50.36
CA ALA A 177 -44.41 32.75 -49.75
C ALA A 177 -43.01 32.31 -50.24
N ASP A 178 -42.72 32.46 -51.53
CA ASP A 178 -41.40 32.11 -52.09
C ASP A 178 -40.32 33.06 -51.59
N THR A 179 -40.63 34.36 -51.45
CA THR A 179 -39.70 35.36 -50.88
C THR A 179 -39.40 35.05 -49.42
N LEU A 180 -40.44 34.79 -48.61
CA LEU A 180 -40.28 34.44 -47.20
C LEU A 180 -39.50 33.14 -47.01
N ARG A 181 -39.72 32.14 -47.87
CA ARG A 181 -38.91 30.91 -47.87
C ARG A 181 -37.45 31.18 -48.21
N ALA A 182 -37.18 31.99 -49.24
CA ALA A 182 -35.81 32.34 -49.62
C ALA A 182 -35.09 33.12 -48.52
N ASP A 183 -35.78 34.02 -47.82
CA ASP A 183 -35.24 34.77 -46.68
C ASP A 183 -34.94 33.85 -45.50
N ALA A 184 -35.89 32.99 -45.12
CA ALA A 184 -35.69 32.02 -44.05
C ALA A 184 -34.53 31.04 -44.34
N GLU A 185 -34.38 30.60 -45.60
CA GLU A 185 -33.25 29.77 -46.01
C GLU A 185 -31.91 30.50 -45.94
N ARG A 186 -31.87 31.77 -46.35
CA ARG A 186 -30.66 32.61 -46.26
C ARG A 186 -30.27 32.84 -44.80
N GLU A 187 -31.22 33.23 -43.96
CA GLU A 187 -30.99 33.43 -42.52
C GLU A 187 -30.51 32.15 -41.85
N THR A 188 -31.17 31.02 -42.14
CA THR A 188 -30.75 29.71 -41.60
C THR A 188 -29.32 29.35 -42.04
N LYS A 189 -28.95 29.59 -43.30
CA LYS A 189 -27.58 29.35 -43.79
C LYS A 189 -26.57 30.28 -43.12
N GLN A 190 -26.91 31.55 -42.94
CA GLN A 190 -26.07 32.51 -42.26
C GLN A 190 -25.87 32.12 -40.79
N LEU A 191 -26.93 31.80 -40.05
CA LEU A 191 -26.86 31.33 -38.67
C LEU A 191 -26.02 30.05 -38.56
N ARG A 192 -26.19 29.09 -39.47
CA ARG A 192 -25.35 27.87 -39.50
C ARG A 192 -23.87 28.18 -39.75
N THR A 193 -23.57 29.15 -40.61
CA THR A 193 -22.18 29.54 -40.92
C THR A 193 -21.54 30.25 -39.74
N VAL A 194 -22.24 31.21 -39.13
CA VAL A 194 -21.77 31.94 -37.94
C VAL A 194 -21.55 30.98 -36.77
N THR A 195 -22.54 30.13 -36.46
CA THR A 195 -22.42 29.14 -35.38
C THR A 195 -21.30 28.14 -35.63
N ALA A 196 -21.10 27.68 -36.87
CA ALA A 196 -19.97 26.80 -37.20
C ALA A 196 -18.62 27.50 -36.98
N HIS A 197 -18.51 28.79 -37.32
CA HIS A 197 -17.31 29.59 -37.08
C HIS A 197 -17.05 29.78 -35.58
N GLU A 198 -18.05 30.19 -34.81
CA GLU A 198 -17.95 30.38 -33.35
C GLU A 198 -17.54 29.07 -32.65
N VAL A 199 -18.13 27.94 -33.05
CA VAL A 199 -17.76 26.63 -32.52
C VAL A 199 -16.32 26.27 -32.88
N ALA A 200 -15.85 26.58 -34.09
CA ALA A 200 -14.47 26.34 -34.49
C ALA A 200 -13.48 27.22 -33.71
N GLU A 201 -13.78 28.50 -33.51
CA GLU A 201 -12.96 29.41 -32.71
C GLU A 201 -12.90 29.00 -31.24
N LEU A 202 -14.05 28.64 -30.65
CA LEU A 202 -14.11 28.16 -29.27
C LEU A 202 -13.29 26.88 -29.11
N LYS A 203 -13.43 25.91 -30.02
CA LYS A 203 -12.63 24.69 -30.02
C LYS A 203 -11.14 24.99 -30.12
N SER A 204 -10.72 25.85 -31.05
CA SER A 204 -9.31 26.24 -31.19
C SER A 204 -8.78 26.93 -29.93
N THR A 205 -9.60 27.73 -29.25
CA THR A 205 -9.22 28.41 -28.01
C THR A 205 -9.03 27.42 -26.88
N VAL A 206 -10.00 26.52 -26.68
CA VAL A 206 -9.94 25.46 -25.67
C VAL A 206 -8.76 24.52 -25.93
N GLU A 207 -8.49 24.14 -27.18
CA GLU A 207 -7.32 23.31 -27.53
C GLU A 207 -5.99 23.98 -27.16
N ARG A 208 -5.86 25.29 -27.41
CA ARG A 208 -4.67 26.07 -27.01
C ARG A 208 -4.53 26.19 -25.49
N GLU A 209 -5.63 26.43 -24.78
CA GLU A 209 -5.64 26.50 -23.32
C GLU A 209 -5.25 25.15 -22.70
N VAL A 210 -5.83 24.05 -23.18
CA VAL A 210 -5.50 22.69 -22.74
C VAL A 210 -4.05 22.37 -23.04
N ALA A 211 -3.53 22.72 -24.23
CA ALA A 211 -2.12 22.52 -24.56
C ALA A 211 -1.20 23.31 -23.62
N THR A 212 -1.56 24.56 -23.30
CA THR A 212 -0.81 25.41 -22.38
C THR A 212 -0.81 24.83 -20.97
N LEU A 213 -1.98 24.43 -20.45
CA LEU A 213 -2.13 23.81 -19.14
C LEU A 213 -1.36 22.49 -19.02
N ARG A 214 -1.36 21.67 -20.08
CA ARG A 214 -0.56 20.45 -20.13
C ARG A 214 0.94 20.75 -20.08
N ALA A 215 1.40 21.73 -20.86
CA ALA A 215 2.80 22.13 -20.87
C ALA A 215 3.25 22.73 -19.52
N THR A 216 2.41 23.52 -18.85
CA THR A 216 2.70 24.03 -17.51
C THR A 216 2.74 22.92 -16.48
N ALA A 217 1.75 22.02 -16.48
CA ALA A 217 1.72 20.89 -15.55
C ALA A 217 2.93 19.95 -15.74
N GLU A 218 3.33 19.68 -16.98
CA GLU A 218 4.51 18.86 -17.26
C GLU A 218 5.81 19.52 -16.78
N ARG A 219 5.94 20.85 -16.96
CA ARG A 219 7.06 21.63 -16.39
C ARG A 219 7.06 21.61 -14.86
N GLU A 220 5.91 21.76 -14.21
CA GLU A 220 5.80 21.69 -12.75
C GLU A 220 6.16 20.30 -12.22
N ILE A 221 5.66 19.23 -12.85
CA ILE A 221 5.99 17.85 -12.48
C ILE A 221 7.50 17.59 -12.63
N THR A 222 8.11 18.03 -13.73
CA THR A 222 9.55 17.86 -13.95
C THR A 222 10.38 18.66 -12.94
N GLN A 223 9.98 19.90 -12.62
CA GLN A 223 10.61 20.70 -11.58
C GLN A 223 10.49 20.07 -10.19
N GLN A 224 9.30 19.59 -9.81
CA GLN A 224 9.08 18.90 -8.54
C GLN A 224 9.90 17.61 -8.44
N ARG A 225 9.96 16.82 -9.51
CA ARG A 225 10.81 15.61 -9.56
C ARG A 225 12.30 15.97 -9.43
N ALA A 226 12.76 17.01 -10.10
CA ALA A 226 14.15 17.46 -9.99
C ALA A 226 14.48 17.96 -8.56
N LYS A 227 13.55 18.69 -7.92
CA LYS A 227 13.68 19.13 -6.52
C LYS A 227 13.75 17.93 -5.57
N ALA A 228 12.80 17.01 -5.67
CA ALA A 228 12.77 15.80 -4.85
C ALA A 228 14.02 14.93 -5.05
N ALA A 229 14.54 14.82 -6.28
CA ALA A 229 15.77 14.10 -6.56
C ALA A 229 17.00 14.76 -5.91
N ARG A 230 17.10 16.09 -5.94
CA ARG A 230 18.17 16.84 -5.26
C ARG A 230 18.11 16.68 -3.75
N GLU A 231 16.93 16.84 -3.16
CA GLU A 231 16.73 16.64 -1.72
C GLU A 231 17.06 15.21 -1.29
N ALA A 232 16.67 14.21 -2.09
CA ALA A 232 17.03 12.81 -1.83
C ALA A 232 18.55 12.59 -1.90
N GLU A 233 19.24 13.20 -2.86
CA GLU A 233 20.69 13.09 -2.99
C GLU A 233 21.43 13.81 -1.87
N GLU A 234 20.97 15.00 -1.47
CA GLU A 234 21.47 15.73 -0.29
C GLU A 234 21.34 14.89 0.98
N LYS A 235 20.17 14.28 1.20
CA LYS A 235 19.95 13.40 2.36
C LYS A 235 20.82 12.15 2.32
N ARG A 236 21.06 11.56 1.14
CA ARG A 236 21.99 10.43 0.98
C ARG A 236 23.44 10.84 1.25
N ALA A 237 23.85 12.01 0.78
CA ALA A 237 25.18 12.55 1.04
C ALA A 237 25.39 12.86 2.52
N GLU A 238 24.41 13.48 3.19
CA GLU A 238 24.39 13.70 4.66
C GLU A 238 24.49 12.37 5.42
N ALA A 239 23.68 11.38 5.06
CA ALA A 239 23.71 10.06 5.70
C ALA A 239 25.06 9.36 5.49
N THR A 240 25.63 9.46 4.28
CA THR A 240 26.96 8.90 3.96
C THR A 240 28.06 9.57 4.79
N LYS A 241 28.03 10.90 4.92
CA LYS A 241 28.96 11.65 5.78
C LYS A 241 28.84 11.26 7.25
N LEU A 242 27.61 11.16 7.77
CA LEU A 242 27.38 10.70 9.14
C LEU A 242 27.93 9.29 9.38
N LEU A 243 27.77 8.38 8.41
CA LEU A 243 28.33 7.03 8.48
C LEU A 243 29.85 7.01 8.42
N THR A 244 30.49 7.85 7.58
CA THR A 244 31.95 7.96 7.55
C THR A 244 32.49 8.55 8.84
N ASP A 245 31.89 9.63 9.35
CA ASP A 245 32.30 10.27 10.59
C ASP A 245 32.14 9.31 11.79
N ALA A 246 31.05 8.54 11.82
CA ALA A 246 30.84 7.51 12.84
C ALA A 246 31.86 6.37 12.75
N ARG A 247 32.26 5.94 11.54
CA ARG A 247 33.31 4.94 11.33
C ARG A 247 34.67 5.46 11.76
N ASP A 248 35.04 6.67 11.35
CA ASP A 248 36.31 7.30 11.72
C ASP A 248 36.40 7.49 13.24
N LYS A 249 35.30 7.89 13.88
CA LYS A 249 35.24 7.98 15.35
C LYS A 249 35.42 6.61 16.00
N ARG A 250 34.70 5.59 15.53
CA ARG A 250 34.85 4.21 16.03
C ARG A 250 36.30 3.74 15.89
N ASP A 251 36.93 3.99 14.75
CA ASP A 251 38.30 3.53 14.49
C ASP A 251 39.31 4.26 15.38
N LYS A 252 39.13 5.57 15.62
CA LYS A 252 39.91 6.32 16.62
C LYS A 252 39.71 5.79 18.04
N ASP A 253 38.48 5.50 18.43
CA ASP A 253 38.16 4.95 19.75
C ASP A 253 38.79 3.56 19.94
N LEU A 254 38.78 2.72 18.89
CA LEU A 254 39.45 1.42 18.89
C LEU A 254 40.97 1.56 19.00
N GLN A 255 41.60 2.45 18.24
CA GLN A 255 43.04 2.72 18.33
C GLN A 255 43.43 3.23 19.73
N ALA A 256 42.62 4.13 20.32
CA ALA A 256 42.85 4.60 21.68
C ALA A 256 42.76 3.46 22.70
N LEU A 257 41.79 2.56 22.55
CA LEU A 257 41.65 1.38 23.40
C LEU A 257 42.83 0.41 23.24
N GLU A 258 43.30 0.18 22.01
CA GLU A 258 44.48 -0.64 21.73
C GLU A 258 45.74 -0.07 22.39
N LEU A 259 45.94 1.25 22.31
CA LEU A 259 47.05 1.93 23.00
C LEU A 259 46.94 1.77 24.52
N GLN A 260 45.75 1.96 25.10
CA GLN A 260 45.53 1.75 26.53
C GLN A 260 45.79 0.30 26.96
N LEU A 261 45.42 -0.68 26.14
CA LEU A 261 45.71 -2.09 26.40
C LEU A 261 47.22 -2.38 26.28
N ALA A 262 47.92 -1.79 25.31
CA ALA A 262 49.37 -1.89 25.18
C ALA A 262 50.10 -1.26 26.38
N GLU A 263 49.72 -0.05 26.79
CA GLU A 263 50.25 0.60 27.99
C GLU A 263 49.99 -0.22 29.26
N ARG A 264 48.79 -0.81 29.39
CA ARG A 264 48.49 -1.70 30.53
C ARG A 264 49.33 -2.98 30.51
N ARG A 265 49.54 -3.57 29.33
CA ARG A 265 50.40 -4.75 29.17
C ARG A 265 51.85 -4.42 29.50
N GLU A 266 52.36 -3.31 28.98
CA GLU A 266 53.73 -2.85 29.26
C GLU A 266 53.91 -2.54 30.75
N LYS A 267 52.94 -1.88 31.41
CA LYS A 267 52.96 -1.66 32.86
C LYS A 267 52.95 -2.99 33.62
N ALA A 268 52.08 -3.93 33.25
CA ALA A 268 52.02 -5.24 33.90
C ALA A 268 53.32 -6.04 33.71
N GLU A 269 53.92 -6.02 32.51
CA GLU A 269 55.21 -6.65 32.21
C GLU A 269 56.36 -5.99 32.98
N ARG A 270 56.37 -4.65 33.07
CA ARG A 270 57.31 -3.92 33.93
C ARG A 270 57.15 -4.32 35.39
N GLU A 271 55.95 -4.30 35.94
CA GLU A 271 55.68 -4.72 37.32
C GLU A 271 56.08 -6.18 37.58
N GLU A 272 55.82 -7.09 36.64
CA GLU A 272 56.28 -8.47 36.71
C GLU A 272 57.81 -8.56 36.70
N SER A 273 58.47 -7.84 35.78
CA SER A 273 59.92 -7.81 35.67
C SER A 273 60.58 -7.23 36.93
N GLU A 274 59.99 -6.19 37.53
CA GLU A 274 60.45 -5.60 38.78
C GLU A 274 60.28 -6.57 39.95
N ARG A 275 59.15 -7.27 40.03
CA ARG A 275 58.94 -8.33 41.04
C ARG A 275 59.93 -9.48 40.85
N HIS A 276 60.16 -9.92 39.62
CA HIS A 276 61.11 -10.98 39.34
C HIS A 276 62.54 -10.53 39.66
N ALA A 277 62.95 -9.33 39.27
CA ALA A 277 64.24 -8.75 39.62
C ALA A 277 64.42 -8.62 41.13
N ALA A 278 63.39 -8.18 41.86
CA ALA A 278 63.40 -8.11 43.31
C ALA A 278 63.52 -9.50 43.96
N GLN A 279 62.79 -10.49 43.46
CA GLN A 279 62.90 -11.89 43.90
C GLN A 279 64.29 -12.45 43.62
N VAL A 280 64.84 -12.27 42.42
CA VAL A 280 66.19 -12.70 42.05
C VAL A 280 67.23 -12.02 42.94
N ALA A 281 67.13 -10.71 43.19
CA ALA A 281 68.02 -9.99 44.09
C ALA A 281 67.93 -10.52 45.53
N GLN A 282 66.72 -10.82 46.01
CA GLN A 282 66.52 -11.44 47.33
C GLN A 282 67.13 -12.84 47.39
N THR A 283 66.93 -13.67 46.37
CA THR A 283 67.52 -15.01 46.26
C THR A 283 69.04 -14.93 46.17
N GLN A 284 69.60 -14.03 45.37
CA GLN A 284 71.04 -13.77 45.28
C GLN A 284 71.60 -13.34 46.63
N LYS A 285 70.89 -12.48 47.37
CA LYS A 285 71.29 -12.10 48.73
C LYS A 285 71.33 -13.32 49.65
N LEU A 286 70.27 -14.15 49.67
CA LEU A 286 70.24 -15.39 50.44
C LEU A 286 71.35 -16.37 50.04
N VAL A 287 71.62 -16.52 48.73
CA VAL A 287 72.72 -17.34 48.21
C VAL A 287 74.06 -16.77 48.66
N SER A 288 74.28 -15.45 48.57
CA SER A 288 75.52 -14.81 49.04
C SER A 288 75.70 -14.95 50.55
N GLU A 289 74.64 -14.83 51.34
CA GLU A 289 74.66 -15.10 52.79
C GLU A 289 74.94 -16.57 53.08
N ALA A 290 74.36 -17.49 52.31
CA ALA A 290 74.60 -18.92 52.42
C ALA A 290 76.04 -19.28 52.02
N GLU A 291 76.59 -18.68 50.96
CA GLU A 291 77.98 -18.83 50.54
C GLU A 291 78.94 -18.26 51.58
N GLN A 292 78.64 -17.09 52.17
CA GLN A 292 79.43 -16.53 53.27
C GLN A 292 79.39 -17.44 54.50
N ARG A 293 78.22 -17.97 54.87
CA ARG A 293 78.09 -18.97 55.95
C ARG A 293 78.86 -20.25 55.63
N ALA A 294 78.79 -20.73 54.39
CA ALA A 294 79.51 -21.92 53.94
C ALA A 294 81.02 -21.70 53.94
N ARG A 295 81.51 -20.55 53.47
CA ARG A 295 82.93 -20.16 53.53
C ARG A 295 83.40 -20.04 54.97
N ALA A 296 82.64 -19.36 55.83
CA ALA A 296 82.95 -19.27 57.26
C ALA A 296 82.95 -20.65 57.94
N ALA A 297 82.05 -21.56 57.54
CA ALA A 297 82.06 -22.94 58.03
C ALA A 297 83.25 -23.73 57.49
N GLN A 298 83.65 -23.54 56.23
CA GLN A 298 84.84 -24.15 55.61
C GLN A 298 86.14 -23.63 56.25
N GLU A 299 86.22 -22.33 56.54
CA GLU A 299 87.36 -21.73 57.26
C GLU A 299 87.45 -22.28 58.68
N ARG A 300 86.34 -22.35 59.42
CA ARG A 300 86.30 -23.02 60.73
C ARG A 300 86.69 -24.49 60.63
N ALA A 301 86.23 -25.21 59.61
CA ALA A 301 86.59 -26.61 59.39
C ALA A 301 88.09 -26.77 59.11
N LYS A 302 88.66 -25.91 58.24
CA LYS A 302 90.10 -25.85 57.98
C LYS A 302 90.91 -25.50 59.23
N GLU A 303 90.44 -24.57 60.04
CA GLU A 303 91.09 -24.19 61.30
C GLU A 303 91.06 -25.36 62.30
N ILE A 304 89.94 -26.08 62.38
CA ILE A 304 89.81 -27.32 63.19
C ILE A 304 90.75 -28.40 62.64
N GLU A 305 90.81 -28.61 61.33
CA GLU A 305 91.75 -29.56 60.69
C GLU A 305 93.20 -29.19 60.96
N GLN A 306 93.58 -27.92 60.82
CA GLN A 306 94.93 -27.44 61.11
C GLN A 306 95.29 -27.66 62.58
N ARG A 307 94.36 -27.37 63.51
CA ARG A 307 94.53 -27.65 64.95
C ARG A 307 94.63 -29.15 65.24
N ALA A 308 93.86 -29.97 64.52
CA ALA A 308 93.93 -31.42 64.64
C ALA A 308 95.26 -31.96 64.09
N GLU A 309 95.76 -31.43 62.98
CA GLU A 309 97.03 -31.82 62.38
C GLU A 309 98.22 -31.37 63.23
N THR A 310 98.20 -30.16 63.79
CA THR A 310 99.23 -29.74 64.77
C THR A 310 99.21 -30.67 65.98
N ARG A 311 98.03 -30.99 66.51
CA ARG A 311 97.90 -31.95 67.62
C ARG A 311 98.39 -33.36 67.23
N ARG A 312 98.15 -33.81 66.00
CA ARG A 312 98.65 -35.10 65.48
C ARG A 312 100.17 -35.11 65.40
N VAL A 313 100.78 -34.07 64.82
CA VAL A 313 102.24 -33.93 64.69
C VAL A 313 102.91 -33.80 66.07
N GLU A 314 102.34 -33.05 67.00
CA GLU A 314 102.81 -32.97 68.40
C GLU A 314 102.70 -34.31 69.11
N SER A 315 101.61 -35.06 68.88
CA SER A 315 101.42 -36.41 69.42
C SER A 315 102.41 -37.41 68.82
N GLU A 316 102.68 -37.35 67.51
CA GLU A 316 103.70 -38.19 66.86
C GLU A 316 105.11 -37.85 67.33
N ARG A 317 105.40 -36.57 67.52
CA ARG A 317 106.68 -36.12 68.07
C ARG A 317 106.88 -36.62 69.50
N THR A 318 105.89 -36.46 70.37
CA THR A 318 105.97 -36.96 71.76
C THR A 318 106.02 -38.49 71.83
N ALA A 319 105.34 -39.19 70.92
CA ALA A 319 105.49 -40.65 70.77
C ALA A 319 106.91 -41.04 70.31
N SER A 320 107.50 -40.31 69.36
CA SER A 320 108.88 -40.57 68.93
C SER A 320 109.91 -40.30 70.04
N GLU A 321 109.73 -39.23 70.80
CA GLU A 321 110.61 -38.88 71.93
C GLU A 321 110.50 -39.91 73.07
N THR A 322 109.32 -40.47 73.33
CA THR A 322 109.15 -41.54 74.33
C THR A 322 109.75 -42.87 73.87
N VAL A 323 109.61 -43.24 72.59
CA VAL A 323 110.25 -44.44 72.03
C VAL A 323 111.78 -44.33 72.06
N GLU A 324 112.36 -43.19 71.70
CA GLU A 324 113.80 -42.97 71.75
C GLU A 324 114.33 -43.00 73.19
N LYS A 325 113.62 -42.39 74.16
CA LYS A 325 113.97 -42.50 75.59
C LYS A 325 113.89 -43.94 76.09
N ALA A 326 112.89 -44.71 75.67
CA ALA A 326 112.75 -46.12 76.05
C ALA A 326 113.87 -47.01 75.47
N LYS A 327 114.29 -46.77 74.21
CA LYS A 327 115.43 -47.46 73.59
C LYS A 327 116.74 -47.15 74.30
N ALA A 328 117.01 -45.88 74.62
CA ALA A 328 118.22 -45.49 75.36
C ALA A 328 118.28 -46.14 76.76
N LEU A 329 117.13 -46.27 77.44
CA LEU A 329 117.02 -46.95 78.73
C LEU A 329 117.27 -48.47 78.61
N ALA A 330 116.75 -49.08 77.55
CA ALA A 330 116.95 -50.50 77.24
C ALA A 330 118.42 -50.83 76.89
N GLU A 331 119.10 -49.96 76.13
CA GLU A 331 120.51 -50.15 75.81
C GLU A 331 121.41 -50.04 77.05
N LYS A 332 121.11 -49.08 77.94
CA LYS A 332 121.84 -48.91 79.21
C LYS A 332 121.72 -50.14 80.11
N THR A 333 120.51 -50.65 80.30
CA THR A 333 120.24 -51.84 81.14
C THR A 333 120.86 -53.12 80.55
N LEU A 334 120.89 -53.26 79.22
CA LEU A 334 121.52 -54.39 78.55
C LEU A 334 123.06 -54.33 78.62
N GLY A 335 123.64 -53.13 78.68
CA GLY A 335 125.06 -52.90 78.96
C GLY A 335 125.46 -53.26 80.39
N GLU A 336 124.66 -52.84 81.38
CA GLU A 336 124.87 -53.14 82.80
C GLU A 336 124.79 -54.65 83.07
N ALA A 337 123.78 -55.34 82.52
CA ALA A 337 123.61 -56.80 82.68
C ALA A 337 124.77 -57.62 82.07
N LYS A 338 125.35 -57.17 80.95
CA LYS A 338 126.51 -57.83 80.31
C LYS A 338 127.80 -57.67 81.12
N ALA A 339 128.02 -56.50 81.70
CA ALA A 339 129.17 -56.25 82.56
C ALA A 339 129.11 -57.11 83.84
N GLU A 340 127.91 -57.27 84.41
CA GLU A 340 127.67 -58.08 85.61
C GLU A 340 127.83 -59.59 85.34
N ALA A 341 127.35 -60.08 84.18
CA ALA A 341 127.53 -61.46 83.75
C ALA A 341 129.01 -61.82 83.50
N GLN A 342 129.81 -60.90 82.94
CA GLN A 342 131.24 -61.11 82.74
C GLN A 342 132.01 -61.18 84.06
N ARG A 343 131.59 -60.40 85.05
CA ARG A 343 132.19 -60.37 86.39
C ARG A 343 131.98 -61.69 87.13
N LEU A 344 130.75 -62.21 87.12
CA LEU A 344 130.38 -63.52 87.69
C LEU A 344 131.14 -64.69 87.03
N LEU A 345 131.32 -64.66 85.71
CA LEU A 345 132.08 -65.70 84.98
C LEU A 345 133.57 -65.69 85.31
N SER A 346 134.15 -64.51 85.59
CA SER A 346 135.55 -64.39 85.98
C SER A 346 135.80 -64.91 87.40
N GLU A 347 134.93 -64.57 88.35
CA GLU A 347 135.01 -65.00 89.75
C GLU A 347 134.87 -66.53 89.87
N ALA A 348 133.90 -67.13 89.15
CA ALA A 348 133.70 -68.57 89.13
C ALA A 348 134.88 -69.37 88.52
N ARG A 349 135.62 -68.78 87.55
CA ARG A 349 136.82 -69.41 86.96
C ARG A 349 137.98 -69.46 87.95
N THR A 350 138.23 -68.37 88.67
CA THR A 350 139.28 -68.31 89.70
C THR A 350 139.01 -69.29 90.85
N GLU A 351 137.76 -69.48 91.24
CA GLU A 351 137.38 -70.40 92.31
C GLU A 351 137.50 -71.88 91.90
N ALA A 352 137.23 -72.19 90.62
CA ALA A 352 137.41 -73.52 90.05
C ALA A 352 138.90 -73.93 89.90
N GLU A 353 139.81 -72.98 89.64
CA GLU A 353 141.25 -73.25 89.54
C GLU A 353 141.90 -73.49 90.92
N LEU A 354 141.44 -72.78 91.96
CA LEU A 354 141.90 -72.98 93.34
C LEU A 354 141.48 -74.36 93.89
N THR A 355 140.24 -74.77 93.62
CA THR A 355 139.71 -76.07 94.07
C THR A 355 140.34 -77.26 93.35
N THR A 356 140.66 -77.12 92.06
CA THR A 356 141.33 -78.19 91.29
C THR A 356 142.82 -78.36 91.62
N GLN A 357 143.54 -77.31 92.05
CA GLN A 357 144.91 -77.45 92.56
C GLN A 357 144.96 -78.08 93.96
N ALA A 358 144.01 -77.76 94.84
CA ALA A 358 143.91 -78.36 96.17
C ALA A 358 143.64 -79.88 96.09
N ALA A 359 142.68 -80.29 95.25
CA ALA A 359 142.34 -81.70 95.07
C ALA A 359 143.46 -82.53 94.41
N ARG A 360 144.30 -81.93 93.55
CA ARG A 360 145.44 -82.64 92.93
C ARG A 360 146.56 -82.98 93.92
N ARG A 361 146.82 -82.10 94.91
CA ARG A 361 147.81 -82.37 95.97
C ARG A 361 147.36 -83.50 96.89
N GLU A 362 146.05 -83.58 97.16
CA GLU A 362 145.45 -84.63 98.00
C GLU A 362 145.51 -86.03 97.35
N VAL A 363 145.44 -86.11 96.02
CA VAL A 363 145.54 -87.37 95.26
C VAL A 363 147.00 -87.89 95.18
N GLU A 364 148.00 -87.02 95.10
CA GLU A 364 149.41 -87.44 95.07
C GLU A 364 149.88 -88.03 96.41
N ASP A 365 149.41 -87.48 97.54
CA ASP A 365 149.78 -87.98 98.87
C ASP A 365 149.11 -89.34 99.20
N LEU A 366 147.88 -89.56 98.75
CA LEU A 366 147.19 -90.85 98.87
C LEU A 366 147.81 -91.94 97.99
N THR A 367 148.39 -91.57 96.85
CA THR A 367 149.05 -92.53 95.93
C THR A 367 150.35 -93.07 96.53
N ARG A 368 151.09 -92.25 97.30
CA ARG A 368 152.30 -92.70 98.02
C ARG A 368 151.98 -93.63 99.20
N GLN A 369 150.84 -93.45 99.87
CA GLN A 369 150.39 -94.36 100.92
C GLN A 369 149.94 -95.72 100.37
N LYS A 370 149.39 -95.77 99.15
CA LYS A 370 149.01 -97.01 98.47
C LYS A 370 150.22 -97.90 98.13
N ASP A 371 151.31 -97.32 97.63
CA ASP A 371 152.47 -98.12 97.21
C ASP A 371 153.22 -98.76 98.39
N ALA A 372 153.15 -98.18 99.59
CA ALA A 372 153.78 -98.75 100.78
C ALA A 372 152.94 -99.89 101.43
N VAL A 373 151.61 -99.83 101.35
CA VAL A 373 150.71 -100.94 101.79
C VAL A 373 150.77 -102.14 100.84
N THR A 374 151.31 -101.96 99.63
CA THR A 374 151.57 -103.02 98.65
C THR A 374 152.82 -103.87 98.99
N SER A 375 153.43 -103.69 100.16
CA SER A 375 154.51 -104.54 100.68
C SER A 375 154.05 -105.92 101.17
N GLN A 376 152.83 -106.06 101.71
CA GLN A 376 152.53 -107.21 102.58
C GLN A 376 151.14 -107.77 102.30
N LEU A 377 151.00 -108.73 101.38
CA LEU A 377 150.05 -109.88 101.38
C LEU A 377 149.83 -110.42 99.96
N GLY A 378 150.76 -111.25 99.50
CA GLY A 378 150.67 -112.00 98.23
C GLY A 378 151.44 -113.33 98.16
N GLN A 379 152.24 -113.68 99.19
CA GLN A 379 152.27 -115.04 99.74
C GLN A 379 151.18 -115.01 100.82
N MET A 380 150.02 -115.67 100.81
CA MET A 380 149.56 -116.98 100.32
C MET A 380 148.08 -116.81 99.88
N LEU A 381 147.68 -117.18 98.67
CA LEU A 381 147.08 -118.47 98.28
C LEU A 381 145.82 -118.90 99.04
N SER A 382 144.71 -118.94 98.29
CA SER A 382 143.62 -119.93 98.38
C SER A 382 142.64 -119.84 99.57
N GLY A 383 141.35 -119.96 99.25
CA GLY A 383 140.29 -120.27 100.23
C GLY A 383 139.55 -119.02 100.69
N LEU A 384 138.46 -118.61 100.05
CA LEU A 384 137.12 -119.16 100.23
C LEU A 384 136.54 -118.92 101.64
N ALA A 385 135.42 -118.18 101.63
CA ALA A 385 134.29 -118.30 102.54
C ALA A 385 134.45 -117.88 104.03
N GLY A 386 133.65 -116.88 104.40
CA GLY A 386 132.39 -117.21 105.05
C GLY A 386 132.17 -116.71 106.49
N ILE A 387 130.94 -116.18 106.67
CA ILE A 387 130.05 -116.30 107.84
C ILE A 387 130.08 -115.17 108.91
N VAL A 388 129.11 -114.24 108.77
CA VAL A 388 128.04 -113.74 109.71
C VAL A 388 128.40 -113.56 111.22
N PRO A 389 128.06 -112.43 111.94
CA PRO A 389 126.71 -111.81 112.17
C PRO A 389 126.72 -110.25 112.10
N GLY A 390 125.68 -109.41 112.27
CA GLY A 390 124.25 -109.50 112.63
C GLY A 390 123.82 -108.21 113.39
N VAL A 391 123.02 -107.32 112.75
CA VAL A 391 122.15 -106.22 113.28
C VAL A 391 122.83 -104.97 113.92
N PRO A 392 122.33 -103.70 113.85
CA PRO A 392 121.17 -103.09 113.15
C PRO A 392 121.54 -101.92 112.18
N ALA A 393 120.51 -101.21 111.71
CA ALA A 393 120.47 -99.86 111.14
C ALA A 393 120.55 -99.72 109.60
N ALA A 394 119.36 -99.75 108.98
CA ALA A 394 119.14 -99.31 107.61
C ALA A 394 117.80 -98.57 107.53
N LYS A 395 117.82 -97.34 107.03
CA LYS A 395 117.23 -96.94 105.74
C LYS A 395 117.11 -95.42 105.64
N PRO A 396 117.83 -94.86 104.69
CA PRO A 396 117.35 -93.72 103.93
C PRO A 396 117.53 -93.98 102.42
N GLU A 397 116.59 -93.45 101.65
CA GLU A 397 116.66 -93.39 100.20
C GLU A 397 115.61 -92.37 99.71
N PRO A 398 115.69 -91.93 98.46
CA PRO A 398 115.71 -90.51 98.15
C PRO A 398 114.66 -90.16 97.07
N ALA A 399 114.83 -88.95 96.56
CA ALA A 399 114.49 -88.49 95.22
C ALA A 399 113.07 -87.94 94.97
N LYS A 400 113.12 -86.77 94.28
CA LYS A 400 112.09 -86.04 93.51
C LYS A 400 111.09 -85.25 94.35
N ALA A 401 110.62 -84.07 93.96
CA ALA A 401 110.93 -83.11 92.90
C ALA A 401 110.12 -81.83 93.21
N GLU A 402 110.47 -80.74 92.52
CA GLU A 402 109.58 -79.66 92.07
C GLU A 402 109.21 -78.47 92.98
N SER A 403 109.62 -77.30 92.44
CA SER A 403 108.94 -75.99 92.43
C SER A 403 108.75 -75.20 93.73
N ALA A 404 109.43 -74.05 93.80
CA ALA A 404 108.84 -72.70 93.79
C ALA A 404 109.68 -71.73 94.64
N GLU A 405 110.68 -71.10 94.02
CA GLU A 405 111.34 -69.92 94.58
C GLU A 405 110.47 -68.69 94.30
N GLY A 406 109.96 -68.10 95.39
CA GLY A 406 109.59 -66.70 95.45
C GLY A 406 110.73 -65.89 96.07
N ARG A 407 111.05 -64.76 95.44
CA ARG A 407 111.54 -63.52 96.09
C ARG A 407 111.24 -62.40 95.09
N VAL A 408 110.32 -61.44 95.30
CA VAL A 408 110.18 -60.51 96.44
C VAL A 408 111.53 -59.84 96.69
N THR A 409 111.80 -58.56 96.47
CA THR A 409 111.05 -57.33 96.19
C THR A 409 112.14 -56.24 96.13
N ALA A 410 111.97 -55.19 95.33
CA ALA A 410 112.41 -53.81 95.60
C ALA A 410 112.10 -53.00 94.33
N GLU A 411 110.90 -52.43 94.17
CA GLU A 411 110.37 -51.27 94.90
C GLU A 411 111.17 -49.98 94.63
N SER A 412 110.40 -49.01 94.10
CA SER A 412 110.53 -47.56 94.30
C SER A 412 111.02 -46.68 93.13
N THR A 413 110.01 -46.05 92.51
CA THR A 413 109.82 -44.59 92.28
C THR A 413 110.62 -43.84 91.22
N SER A 414 109.93 -43.36 90.17
CA SER A 414 109.59 -41.94 89.92
C SER A 414 109.07 -41.74 88.49
#